data_AF-A0A838VCK2-F1
#
_entry.id   AF-A0A838VCK2-F1
#
_cell.length_a   1.000
_cell.length_b   1.000
_cell.length_c   1.000
_cell.angle_alpha   90.00
_cell.angle_beta   90.00
_cell.angle_gamma   90.00
#
_symmetry.space_group_name_H-M   'P 1'
#
loop_
_entity.id
_entity.type
_entity.pdbx_description
1 polymer ?
#
loop_
_entity_poly.entity_id
_entity_poly.type
_entity_poly.pdbx_seq_one_letter_code
_entity_poly.pdbx_strand_id
1 'polypeptide(L)'
;MSDSIDPEIGGSSVLNRAPCPNCGEPWLRPTQLPGRLRCVNCLSRFELVSQCPNCGEHGTIARMSHTEDMQCQSCGASMLCAT
;
A
#
# COMPACT_ATOMS: atom_id res chain seq x y z
N MET A 1 -6.40 5.43 38.75
CA MET A 1 -7.60 5.28 37.90
C MET A 1 -7.41 6.28 36.77
N SER A 2 -6.51 6.10 35.81
CA SER A 2 -6.24 4.92 34.96
C SER A 2 -7.40 4.63 34.01
N ASP A 3 -7.64 5.56 33.07
CA ASP A 3 -8.22 5.25 31.77
C ASP A 3 -7.14 5.64 30.73
N SER A 4 -6.42 4.72 30.10
CA SER A 4 -6.83 3.65 29.18
C SER A 4 -7.06 4.16 27.76
N ILE A 5 -6.10 3.80 26.89
CA ILE A 5 -6.26 3.44 25.47
C ILE A 5 -6.35 4.62 24.48
N ASP A 6 -5.20 5.01 23.93
CA ASP A 6 -5.11 5.54 22.56
C ASP A 6 -4.34 4.53 21.70
N PRO A 7 -5.01 3.69 20.88
CA PRO A 7 -4.39 3.07 19.74
C PRO A 7 -4.38 4.13 18.63
N GLU A 8 -3.20 4.71 18.36
CA GLU A 8 -3.03 5.61 17.23
C GLU A 8 -3.46 4.92 15.93
N ILE A 9 -4.69 5.25 15.53
CA ILE A 9 -5.13 5.59 14.18
C ILE A 9 -4.45 4.72 13.12
N GLY A 10 -4.93 3.47 13.00
CA GLY A 10 -4.90 2.75 11.74
C GLY A 10 -5.61 3.61 10.70
N GLY A 11 -4.81 4.31 9.89
CA GLY A 11 -5.21 5.27 8.87
C GLY A 11 -6.28 4.69 7.97
N SER A 12 -7.53 4.87 8.38
CA SER A 12 -8.71 4.64 7.57
C SER A 12 -8.75 5.83 6.61
N SER A 13 -7.90 5.77 5.58
CA SER A 13 -7.93 6.69 4.46
C SER A 13 -9.37 6.75 3.99
N VAL A 14 -10.04 7.88 4.20
CA VAL A 14 -11.45 8.16 3.83
C VAL A 14 -11.72 7.92 2.33
N LEU A 15 -10.67 7.63 1.55
CA LEU A 15 -10.66 7.35 0.13
C LEU A 15 -10.33 5.88 -0.25
N ASN A 16 -10.12 4.96 0.71
CA ASN A 16 -9.68 3.58 0.49
C ASN A 16 -8.45 3.46 -0.47
N ARG A 17 -7.54 4.42 -0.36
CA ARG A 17 -6.30 4.47 -1.15
C ARG A 17 -5.15 3.98 -0.29
N ALA A 18 -4.31 3.12 -0.87
CA ALA A 18 -3.09 2.67 -0.22
C ALA A 18 -2.15 3.87 0.05
N PRO A 19 -1.50 3.92 1.23
CA PRO A 19 -0.50 4.93 1.53
C PRO A 19 0.77 4.72 0.69
N CYS A 20 1.45 5.81 0.35
CA CYS A 20 2.74 5.74 -0.31
C CYS A 20 3.79 5.16 0.65
N PRO A 21 4.51 4.08 0.29
CA PRO A 21 5.50 3.50 1.19
C PRO A 21 6.76 4.37 1.37
N ASN A 22 6.95 5.41 0.54
CA ASN A 22 8.08 6.34 0.67
C ASN A 22 7.74 7.56 1.55
N CYS A 23 6.57 8.19 1.37
CA CYS A 23 6.21 9.44 2.08
C CYS A 23 4.96 9.35 2.96
N GLY A 24 4.31 8.18 3.06
CA GLY A 24 3.12 7.96 3.89
C GLY A 24 1.80 8.52 3.34
N GLU A 25 1.85 9.42 2.37
CA GLU A 25 0.67 10.09 1.82
C GLU A 25 -0.24 9.14 1.00
N PRO A 26 -1.58 9.27 1.08
CA PRO A 26 -2.55 8.40 0.37
C PRO A 26 -2.75 8.76 -1.12
N TRP A 27 -1.88 9.59 -1.70
CA TRP A 27 -2.00 10.13 -3.07
C TRP A 27 -1.28 9.28 -4.13
N LEU A 28 -1.42 7.96 -4.07
CA LEU A 28 -0.97 7.06 -5.14
C LEU A 28 -1.96 7.07 -6.31
N ARG A 29 -1.43 7.22 -7.53
CA ARG A 29 -2.21 7.18 -8.77
C ARG A 29 -1.72 6.04 -9.65
N PRO A 30 -2.63 5.26 -10.27
CA PRO A 30 -2.25 4.29 -11.29
C PRO A 30 -1.69 5.02 -12.52
N THR A 31 -0.77 4.35 -13.21
CA THR A 31 -0.21 4.82 -14.48
C THR A 31 -0.85 4.08 -15.67
N GLN A 32 -0.37 4.36 -16.89
CA GLN A 32 -0.81 3.65 -18.10
C GLN A 32 -0.43 2.16 -18.09
N LEU A 33 0.56 1.79 -17.27
CA LEU A 33 1.00 0.41 -17.15
C LEU A 33 0.27 -0.27 -15.98
N PRO A 34 -0.33 -1.44 -16.19
CA PRO A 34 -0.99 -2.19 -15.13
C PRO A 34 -0.02 -2.49 -13.98
N GLY A 35 -0.47 -2.35 -12.73
CA GLY A 35 0.36 -2.60 -11.55
C GLY A 35 1.42 -1.54 -11.26
N ARG A 36 1.56 -0.48 -12.08
CA ARG A 36 2.46 0.63 -11.79
C ARG A 36 1.71 1.81 -11.21
N LEU A 37 2.18 2.30 -10.07
CA LEU A 37 1.67 3.47 -9.38
C LEU A 37 2.74 4.55 -9.26
N ARG A 38 2.29 5.79 -9.14
CA ARG A 38 3.15 6.94 -8.88
C ARG A 38 2.54 7.79 -7.78
N CYS A 39 3.36 8.21 -6.83
CA CYS A 39 2.94 9.17 -5.82
C CYS A 39 2.91 10.57 -6.43
N VAL A 40 1.83 11.32 -6.19
CA VAL A 40 1.73 12.71 -6.65
C VAL A 40 2.60 13.64 -5.81
N ASN A 41 2.83 13.30 -4.54
CA ASN A 41 3.60 14.12 -3.61
C ASN A 41 5.12 13.96 -3.79
N CYS A 42 5.66 12.77 -3.56
CA CYS A 42 7.11 12.52 -3.62
C CYS A 42 7.62 12.11 -5.01
N LEU A 43 6.72 11.98 -6.00
CA LEU A 43 7.03 11.57 -7.38
C LEU A 43 7.67 10.19 -7.55
N SER A 44 7.85 9.43 -6.46
CA SER A 44 8.34 8.05 -6.49
C SER A 44 7.39 7.15 -7.27
N ARG A 45 8.01 6.18 -7.96
CA ARG A 45 7.32 5.17 -8.76
C ARG A 45 7.33 3.86 -8.00
N PHE A 46 6.23 3.14 -8.12
CA PHE A 46 6.04 1.87 -7.45
C PHE A 46 5.48 0.85 -8.42
N GLU A 47 5.91 -0.38 -8.25
CA GLU A 47 5.39 -1.54 -8.96
C GLU A 47 4.77 -2.50 -7.96
N LEU A 48 3.56 -2.95 -8.28
CA LEU A 48 2.86 -3.96 -7.54
C LEU A 48 3.48 -5.31 -7.87
N VAL A 49 4.12 -5.92 -6.87
CA VAL A 49 4.79 -7.22 -7.01
C VAL A 49 3.93 -8.32 -6.41
N SER A 50 3.99 -9.53 -6.98
CA SER A 50 3.29 -10.70 -6.42
C SER A 50 3.99 -11.25 -5.18
N GLN A 51 5.31 -11.10 -5.09
CA GLN A 51 6.09 -11.49 -3.92
C GLN A 51 6.24 -10.31 -2.96
N CYS A 52 5.89 -10.51 -1.69
CA CYS A 52 6.00 -9.48 -0.68
C CYS A 52 7.48 -9.12 -0.47
N PRO A 53 7.87 -7.84 -0.61
CA PRO A 53 9.27 -7.43 -0.39
C PRO A 53 9.69 -7.51 1.08
N ASN A 54 8.74 -7.65 2.01
CA ASN A 54 9.02 -7.70 3.44
C ASN A 54 9.19 -9.14 3.96
N CYS A 55 8.20 -10.02 3.73
CA CYS A 55 8.22 -11.39 4.26
C CYS A 55 8.47 -12.48 3.21
N GLY A 56 8.48 -12.14 1.91
CA GLY A 56 8.70 -13.10 0.82
C GLY A 56 7.47 -13.92 0.42
N GLU A 57 6.32 -13.76 1.10
CA GLU A 57 5.07 -14.45 0.79
C GLU A 57 4.53 -14.05 -0.59
N HIS A 58 3.97 -15.01 -1.34
CA HIS A 58 3.35 -14.74 -2.64
C HIS A 58 1.85 -14.47 -2.49
N GLY A 59 1.40 -13.32 -2.97
CA GLY A 59 -0.02 -12.96 -3.06
C GLY A 59 -0.59 -13.21 -4.46
N THR A 60 -1.86 -13.60 -4.52
CA THR A 60 -2.61 -13.70 -5.78
C THR A 60 -3.22 -12.34 -6.12
N ILE A 61 -2.65 -11.64 -7.12
CA ILE A 61 -3.19 -10.37 -7.63
C ILE A 61 -4.31 -10.71 -8.63
N ALA A 62 -5.53 -10.88 -8.12
CA ALA A 62 -6.63 -11.41 -8.92
C ALA A 62 -7.20 -10.39 -9.91
N ARG A 63 -7.15 -9.08 -9.59
CA ARG A 63 -7.60 -8.00 -10.48
C ARG A 63 -6.91 -6.69 -10.11
N MET A 64 -6.03 -6.20 -11.00
CA MET A 64 -5.31 -4.90 -10.90
C MET A 64 -6.20 -3.64 -10.76
N SER A 65 -7.50 -3.79 -10.53
CA SER A 65 -8.46 -2.72 -10.25
C SER A 65 -8.67 -2.47 -8.76
N HIS A 66 -8.37 -3.41 -7.85
CA HIS A 66 -8.65 -3.25 -6.42
C HIS A 66 -7.41 -2.86 -5.61
N THR A 67 -7.60 -1.90 -4.70
CA THR A 67 -6.58 -1.44 -3.76
C THR A 67 -6.23 -2.49 -2.69
N GLU A 68 -7.07 -3.52 -2.55
CA GLU A 68 -6.86 -4.67 -1.66
C GLU A 68 -5.64 -5.51 -2.07
N ASP A 69 -5.24 -5.48 -3.35
CA ASP A 69 -4.04 -6.18 -3.82
C ASP A 69 -2.73 -5.51 -3.36
N MET A 70 -2.77 -4.28 -2.82
CA MET A 70 -1.56 -3.51 -2.45
C MET A 70 -1.02 -3.82 -1.04
N GLN A 71 -1.65 -4.70 -0.28
CA GLN A 71 -1.21 -5.11 1.06
C GLN A 71 -1.02 -6.62 1.15
N CYS A 72 0.07 -7.04 1.79
CA CYS A 72 0.37 -8.44 2.02
C CYS A 72 -0.60 -9.01 3.05
N GLN A 73 -1.26 -10.12 2.72
CA GLN A 73 -2.20 -10.79 3.64
C GLN A 73 -1.50 -11.49 4.81
N SER A 74 -0.20 -11.76 4.70
CA SER A 74 0.58 -12.43 5.75
C SER A 74 1.13 -11.46 6.79
N CYS A 75 1.79 -10.38 6.35
CA CYS A 75 2.43 -9.43 7.27
C CYS A 75 1.81 -8.03 7.28
N GLY A 76 0.81 -7.73 6.45
CA GLY A 76 0.20 -6.40 6.32
C GLY A 76 1.08 -5.36 5.63
N ALA A 77 2.32 -5.70 5.25
CA ALA A 77 3.22 -4.78 4.58
C ALA A 77 2.73 -4.43 3.17
N SER A 78 3.19 -3.30 2.63
CA SER A 78 2.85 -2.92 1.26
C SER A 78 3.46 -3.90 0.25
N MET A 79 2.65 -4.31 -0.72
CA MET A 79 3.08 -5.07 -1.91
C MET A 79 3.69 -4.16 -2.99
N LEU A 80 3.91 -2.88 -2.68
CA LEU A 80 4.46 -1.88 -3.59
C LEU A 80 5.96 -1.78 -3.42
N CYS A 81 6.71 -2.12 -4.46
CA CYS A 81 8.16 -2.00 -4.50
C CYS A 81 8.56 -0.70 -5.20
N ALA A 82 9.46 0.08 -4.60
CA ALA A 82 10.04 1.26 -5.25
C ALA A 82 11.00 0.81 -6.36
N THR A 83 10.79 1.32 -7.57
CA THR A 83 11.62 1.04 -8.75
C THR A 83 12.47 2.24 -9.14
#